data_AF-A0A737U4B1-F1
#
_entry.id   AF-A0A737U4B1-F1
#
_cell.length_a   1.000
_cell.length_b   1.000
_cell.length_c   1.000
_cell.angle_alpha   90.00
_cell.angle_beta   90.00
_cell.angle_gamma   90.00
#
_symmetry.space_group_name_H-M   'P 1'
#
loop_
_entity.id
_entity.type
_entity.pdbx_description
1 polymer ?
#
loop_
_entity_poly.entity_id
_entity_poly.type
_entity_poly.pdbx_seq_one_letter_code
_entity_poly.pdbx_strand_id
1 'polypeptide(L)'
;ENGVTEWTPVFYESHPAREFCVQYGESDLAFLTRLWSEEGIFYFDWHAPQGAAQKLVLCDDVAGVSTLGEMPFNPNTDTEVSTMCI
;
A
#
# COMPACT_ATOMS: atom_id res chain seq x y z
N GLU A 1 -18.16 -5.36 -8.20
CA GLU A 1 -18.60 -4.23 -9.04
C GLU A 1 -17.58 -3.86 -10.10
N ASN A 2 -16.32 -3.57 -9.74
CA ASN A 2 -15.28 -3.18 -10.71
C ASN A 2 -14.30 -4.29 -11.14
N GLY A 3 -14.61 -5.56 -10.86
CA GLY A 3 -13.75 -6.69 -11.22
C GLY A 3 -12.42 -6.80 -10.46
N VAL A 4 -12.18 -5.93 -9.47
CA VAL A 4 -11.02 -6.03 -8.57
C VAL A 4 -11.29 -7.13 -7.54
N THR A 5 -10.56 -8.23 -7.63
CA THR A 5 -10.71 -9.39 -6.73
C THR A 5 -9.47 -9.64 -5.89
N GLU A 6 -8.29 -9.28 -6.39
CA GLU A 6 -7.00 -9.59 -5.77
C GLU A 6 -6.60 -8.48 -4.79
N TRP A 7 -7.03 -8.63 -3.53
CA TRP A 7 -6.61 -7.76 -2.43
C TRP A 7 -6.36 -8.55 -1.14
N THR A 8 -5.55 -7.98 -0.24
CA THR A 8 -5.21 -8.59 1.04
C THR A 8 -5.31 -7.57 2.18
N PRO A 9 -6.12 -7.81 3.22
CA PRO A 9 -6.11 -7.01 4.44
C PRO A 9 -4.94 -7.42 5.35
N VAL A 10 -4.20 -6.44 5.84
CA VAL A 10 -3.14 -6.59 6.85
C VAL A 10 -3.43 -5.57 7.95
N PHE A 11 -4.43 -5.88 8.78
CA PHE A 11 -4.90 -5.01 9.86
C PHE A 11 -4.46 -5.55 11.21
N TYR A 12 -3.99 -4.66 12.08
CA TYR A 12 -3.58 -4.96 13.44
C TYR A 12 -4.60 -4.45 14.46
N GLU A 13 -5.47 -3.53 14.06
CA GLU A 13 -6.55 -2.98 14.88
C GLU A 13 -7.93 -3.39 14.36
N SER A 14 -8.94 -3.29 15.22
CA SER A 14 -10.33 -3.51 14.83
C SER A 14 -10.94 -2.21 14.35
N HIS A 15 -11.38 -2.18 13.09
CA HIS A 15 -12.12 -1.05 12.53
C HIS A 15 -13.64 -1.24 12.72
N PRO A 16 -14.30 -0.44 13.57
CA PRO A 16 -15.71 -0.64 13.87
C PRO A 16 -16.60 -0.33 12.65
N ALA A 17 -17.73 -1.02 12.57
CA ALA A 17 -18.72 -0.73 11.55
C ALA A 17 -19.27 0.69 11.72
N ARG A 18 -19.41 1.40 10.61
CA ARG A 18 -20.00 2.75 10.59
C ARG A 18 -21.52 2.65 10.65
N GLU A 19 -22.13 3.48 11.50
CA GLU A 19 -23.60 3.54 11.62
C GLU A 19 -24.25 4.10 10.34
N PHE A 20 -23.55 5.00 9.65
CA PHE A 20 -24.00 5.60 8.39
C PHE A 20 -22.81 5.93 7.49
N CYS A 21 -22.93 5.60 6.21
CA CYS A 21 -21.91 5.90 5.21
C CYS A 21 -22.57 6.15 3.85
N VAL A 22 -22.19 7.24 3.18
CA VAL A 22 -22.72 7.62 1.87
C VAL A 22 -21.58 7.96 0.91
N GLN A 23 -21.77 7.57 -0.34
CA GLN A 23 -20.97 8.00 -1.48
C GLN A 23 -21.77 9.05 -2.25
N TYR A 24 -21.27 10.28 -2.35
CA TYR A 24 -21.98 11.37 -3.03
C TYR A 24 -21.03 12.24 -3.83
N GLY A 25 -21.25 12.30 -5.15
CA GLY A 25 -20.46 13.17 -6.04
C GLY A 25 -18.98 12.78 -6.17
N GLU A 26 -18.62 11.54 -5.82
CA GLU A 26 -17.23 11.04 -5.83
C GLU A 26 -17.14 9.67 -6.53
N SER A 27 -15.95 9.36 -7.08
CA SER A 27 -15.67 8.05 -7.69
C SER A 27 -15.46 6.97 -6.63
N ASP A 28 -15.56 5.70 -7.02
CA ASP A 28 -15.37 4.56 -6.10
C ASP A 28 -14.01 4.59 -5.42
N LEU A 29 -12.95 4.94 -6.16
CA LEU A 29 -11.62 5.08 -5.59
C LEU A 29 -11.55 6.25 -4.60
N ALA A 30 -12.12 7.41 -4.94
CA ALA A 30 -12.13 8.55 -4.03
C ALA A 30 -12.89 8.23 -2.73
N PHE A 31 -14.02 7.53 -2.84
CA PHE A 31 -14.80 7.05 -1.71
C PHE A 31 -13.98 6.12 -0.81
N LEU A 32 -13.37 5.08 -1.37
CA LEU A 32 -12.57 4.12 -0.62
C LEU A 32 -11.34 4.78 0.01
N THR A 33 -10.60 5.58 -0.75
CA THR A 33 -9.42 6.30 -0.25
C THR A 33 -9.79 7.21 0.91
N ARG A 34 -10.92 7.92 0.83
CA ARG A 34 -11.42 8.76 1.93
C ARG A 34 -11.74 7.91 3.17
N LEU A 35 -12.51 6.83 3.02
CA LEU A 35 -12.87 5.96 4.14
C LEU A 35 -11.66 5.31 4.81
N TRP A 36 -10.72 4.78 4.03
CA TRP A 36 -9.50 4.17 4.54
C TRP A 36 -8.63 5.19 5.26
N SER A 37 -8.48 6.39 4.70
CA SER A 37 -7.69 7.46 5.34
C SER A 37 -8.27 7.90 6.68
N GLU A 38 -9.60 7.96 6.82
CA GLU A 38 -10.26 8.29 8.09
C GLU A 38 -9.97 7.26 9.21
N GLU A 39 -9.69 6.00 8.83
CA GLU A 39 -9.34 4.91 9.75
C GLU A 39 -7.82 4.68 9.88
N GLY A 40 -6.99 5.53 9.25
CA GLY A 40 -5.53 5.34 9.23
C GLY A 40 -5.04 4.21 8.32
N ILE A 41 -5.92 3.66 7.47
CA ILE A 41 -5.58 2.60 6.52
C ILE A 41 -4.96 3.22 5.27
N PHE A 42 -3.75 2.77 4.93
CA PHE A 42 -3.07 3.06 3.67
C PHE A 42 -3.03 1.80 2.79
N TYR A 43 -2.68 1.96 1.52
CA TYR A 43 -2.59 0.83 0.59
C TYR A 43 -1.40 0.95 -0.35
N PHE A 44 -0.93 -0.19 -0.83
CA PHE A 44 0.15 -0.28 -1.81
C PHE A 44 0.00 -1.52 -2.70
N ASP A 45 0.60 -1.47 -3.88
CA ASP A 45 0.70 -2.62 -4.76
C ASP A 45 1.81 -3.56 -4.29
N TRP A 46 1.46 -4.82 -4.10
CA TRP A 46 2.44 -5.88 -3.93
C TRP A 46 2.60 -6.65 -5.24
N HIS A 47 3.83 -6.77 -5.71
CA HIS A 47 4.18 -7.54 -6.90
C HIS A 47 4.90 -8.82 -6.50
N ALA A 48 4.56 -9.92 -7.16
CA ALA A 48 5.29 -11.16 -7.00
C ALA A 48 6.76 -10.99 -7.44
N PRO A 49 7.73 -11.58 -6.72
CA PRO A 49 9.14 -11.52 -7.10
C PRO A 49 9.41 -12.07 -8.51
N GLN A 50 8.55 -12.97 -8.99
CA GLN A 50 8.56 -13.48 -10.35
C GLN A 50 7.13 -13.55 -10.90
N GLY A 51 6.98 -13.23 -12.19
CA GLY A 51 5.69 -13.30 -12.90
C GLY A 51 4.90 -11.99 -12.84
N ALA A 52 3.62 -12.08 -13.24
CA ALA A 52 2.72 -10.93 -13.40
C ALA A 52 1.68 -10.79 -12.28
N ALA A 53 1.80 -11.58 -11.21
CA ALA A 53 0.85 -11.52 -10.11
C ALA A 53 1.06 -10.21 -9.32
N GLN A 54 -0.02 -9.45 -9.18
CA GLN A 54 -0.09 -8.20 -8.41
C GLN A 54 -1.33 -8.27 -7.52
N LYS A 55 -1.22 -7.73 -6.31
CA LYS A 55 -2.36 -7.59 -5.40
C LYS A 55 -2.32 -6.24 -4.70
N LEU A 56 -3.50 -5.73 -4.39
CA LEU A 56 -3.65 -4.56 -3.53
C LEU A 56 -3.53 -4.98 -2.07
N VAL A 57 -2.61 -4.38 -1.32
CA VAL A 57 -2.49 -4.61 0.12
C VAL A 57 -3.03 -3.39 0.85
N LEU A 58 -3.94 -3.61 1.80
CA LEU A 58 -4.44 -2.59 2.72
C LEU A 58 -3.81 -2.81 4.09
N CYS A 59 -3.30 -1.76 4.72
CA CYS A 59 -2.57 -1.85 5.97
C CYS A 59 -2.80 -0.63 6.86
N ASP A 60 -2.83 -0.82 8.17
CA ASP A 60 -3.01 0.21 9.21
C ASP A 60 -1.73 0.45 10.04
N ASP A 61 -0.75 -0.45 10.00
CA ASP A 61 0.47 -0.37 10.80
C ASP A 61 1.75 -0.66 9.97
N VAL A 62 2.86 -0.04 10.35
CA VAL A 62 4.16 -0.26 9.72
C VAL A 62 4.64 -1.72 9.79
N ALA A 63 4.17 -2.50 10.77
CA ALA A 63 4.45 -3.92 10.92
C ALA A 63 3.98 -4.76 9.72
N GLY A 64 2.99 -4.28 8.95
CA GLY A 64 2.53 -4.94 7.73
C GLY A 64 3.38 -4.65 6.49
N VAL A 65 4.38 -3.76 6.61
CA VAL A 65 5.27 -3.35 5.50
C VAL A 65 6.57 -4.15 5.52
N SER A 66 7.01 -4.62 4.36
CA SER A 66 8.29 -5.31 4.21
C SER A 66 9.47 -4.37 4.41
N THR A 67 10.47 -4.81 5.17
CA THR A 67 11.74 -4.08 5.33
C THR A 67 12.65 -4.24 4.11
N LEU A 68 13.27 -3.16 3.64
CA LEU A 68 14.13 -3.15 2.46
C LEU A 68 15.61 -3.47 2.74
N GLY A 69 15.95 -3.94 3.94
CA GLY A 69 17.35 -4.16 4.34
C GLY A 69 18.18 -2.86 4.35
N GLU A 70 19.51 -2.99 4.46
CA GLU A 70 20.41 -1.85 4.38
C GLU A 70 20.58 -1.40 2.92
N MET A 71 20.41 -0.10 2.67
CA MET A 71 20.66 0.51 1.37
C MET A 71 21.62 1.70 1.55
N PRO A 72 22.92 1.56 1.23
CA PRO A 72 23.89 2.63 1.44
C PRO A 72 23.59 3.82 0.52
N PHE A 73 24.00 5.02 0.92
CA PHE A 73 23.90 6.22 0.09
C PHE A 73 25.23 6.48 -0.64
N ASN A 74 25.19 6.73 -1.94
CA ASN A 74 26.37 7.13 -2.71
C ASN A 74 26.31 8.62 -3.11
N PRO A 75 27.15 9.49 -2.51
CA PRO A 75 27.18 10.90 -2.88
C PRO A 75 27.90 11.18 -4.21
N ASN A 76 28.58 10.19 -4.81
CA ASN A 76 29.32 10.39 -6.05
C ASN A 76 28.37 10.48 -7.26
N THR A 77 28.59 11.48 -8.12
CA THR A 77 27.84 11.66 -9.37
C THR A 77 28.38 10.82 -10.54
N ASP A 78 29.58 10.25 -10.39
CA ASP A 78 30.18 9.38 -11.41
C ASP A 78 29.66 7.94 -11.30
N THR A 79 29.36 7.31 -12.43
CA THR A 79 28.64 6.03 -12.56
C THR A 79 29.42 4.77 -12.15
N GLU A 80 30.52 4.90 -11.41
CA GLU A 80 31.36 3.77 -11.02
C GLU A 80 30.92 3.17 -9.68
N VAL A 81 29.83 2.40 -9.69
CA VAL A 81 29.29 1.75 -8.48
C VAL A 81 29.10 0.25 -8.69
N SER A 82 29.69 -0.55 -7.80
CA SER A 82 29.61 -2.02 -7.81
C SER A 82 28.49 -2.58 -6.91
N THR A 83 27.88 -1.75 -6.06
CA THR A 83 26.91 -2.16 -5.03
C THR A 83 25.64 -1.31 -5.17
N MET A 84 24.46 -1.91 -4.96
CA MET A 84 23.22 -1.13 -4.98
C MET A 84 23.21 -0.09 -3.84
N CYS A 85 22.87 1.14 -4.18
CA CYS A 85 22.82 2.29 -3.28
C CYS A 85 21.70 3.25 -3.69
N ILE A 86 21.29 4.12 -2.76
CA ILE A 86 20.51 5.34 -3.04
C ILE A 86 21.44 6.41 -3.59
#